data_AF-A0AAT9HQL4-F1
#
_entry.id   AF-A0AAT9HQL4-F1
#
_cell.length_a   1.000
_cell.length_b   1.000
_cell.length_c   1.000
_cell.angle_alpha   90.00
_cell.angle_beta   90.00
_cell.angle_gamma   90.00
#
_symmetry.space_group_name_H-M   'P 1'
#
loop_
_entity.id
_entity.type
_entity.pdbx_description
1 polymer ?
#
loop_
_entity_poly.entity_id
_entity_poly.type
_entity_poly.pdbx_seq_one_letter_code
_entity_poly.pdbx_strand_id
1 'polypeptide(L)' 'MSNADITRELVISPATTKTHVSRALTKLGARDRAHLVALAYQHGLVDPA' A
#
# COMPACT_ATOMS: atom_id res chain seq x y z
N MET A 1 -2.71 8.88 4.19
CA MET A 1 -3.43 8.40 2.99
C MET A 1 -4.22 7.13 3.31
N SER A 2 -5.54 7.21 3.27
CA SER A 2 -6.47 6.10 3.51
C SER A 2 -6.74 5.29 2.23
N ASN A 3 -7.43 4.15 2.35
CA ASN A 3 -7.87 3.40 1.16
C ASN A 3 -8.94 4.18 0.36
N ALA A 4 -9.74 5.03 1.01
CA ALA A 4 -10.68 5.90 0.32
C ALA A 4 -9.94 6.94 -0.54
N ASP A 5 -8.84 7.49 -0.02
CA ASP A 5 -8.00 8.43 -0.77
C ASP A 5 -7.37 7.74 -1.99
N ILE A 6 -6.76 6.56 -1.79
CA ILE A 6 -6.16 5.76 -2.89
C ILE A 6 -7.20 5.43 -3.97
N THR A 7 -8.41 5.06 -3.56
CA THR A 7 -9.51 4.71 -4.47
C THR A 7 -9.86 5.90 -5.37
N ARG A 8 -9.95 7.11 -4.79
CA ARG A 8 -10.28 8.34 -5.51
C ARG A 8 -9.15 8.76 -6.44
N GLU A 9 -7.92 8.74 -5.95
CA GLU A 9 -6.74 9.17 -6.71
C GLU A 9 -6.46 8.26 -7.91
N LEU A 10 -6.60 6.94 -7.74
CA LEU A 10 -6.35 5.96 -8.79
C LEU A 10 -7.59 5.66 -9.66
N VAL A 11 -8.74 6.25 -9.35
CA VAL A 11 -10.01 6.08 -10.09
C VAL A 11 -10.39 4.59 -10.23
N ILE A 12 -10.29 3.83 -9.13
CA ILE A 12 -10.61 2.39 -9.06
C ILE A 12 -11.72 2.12 -8.05
N SER A 13 -12.25 0.89 -8.02
CA SER A 13 -13.26 0.51 -7.02
C SER A 13 -12.63 0.34 -5.62
N PRO A 14 -13.38 0.58 -4.52
CA PRO A 14 -12.90 0.32 -3.16
C PRO A 14 -12.46 -1.14 -2.94
N ALA A 15 -13.14 -2.09 -3.59
CA ALA A 15 -12.82 -3.52 -3.53
C ALA A 15 -11.46 -3.82 -4.19
N THR A 16 -11.17 -3.14 -5.31
CA THR A 16 -9.88 -3.22 -6.00
C THR A 16 -8.76 -2.73 -5.08
N THR A 17 -8.92 -1.56 -4.46
CA THR A 17 -7.94 -1.02 -3.50
C THR A 17 -7.68 -1.98 -2.34
N LYS A 18 -8.72 -2.52 -1.71
CA LYS A 18 -8.59 -3.49 -0.61
C LYS A 18 -7.82 -4.74 -1.06
N THR A 19 -8.10 -5.23 -2.26
CA THR A 19 -7.44 -6.41 -2.83
C THR A 19 -5.95 -6.15 -3.05
N HIS A 20 -5.58 -5.00 -3.63
CA HIS A 20 -4.17 -4.67 -3.84
C HIS A 20 -3.40 -4.51 -2.53
N VAL A 21 -3.96 -3.81 -1.55
CA VAL A 21 -3.31 -3.63 -0.23
C VAL A 21 -3.12 -4.98 0.47
N SER A 22 -4.16 -5.83 0.50
CA SER A 22 -4.07 -7.16 1.10
C SER A 22 -2.99 -8.02 0.42
N ARG A 23 -2.96 -8.03 -0.92
CA ARG A 23 -1.95 -8.79 -1.67
C ARG A 23 -0.55 -8.24 -1.48
N ALA A 24 -0.36 -6.93 -1.36
CA ALA A 24 0.94 -6.34 -1.08
C ALA A 24 1.45 -6.78 0.30
N LEU A 25 0.60 -6.74 1.33
CA LEU A 25 0.93 -7.24 2.67
C LEU A 25 1.36 -8.71 2.63
N THR A 26 0.56 -9.57 2.01
CA THR A 26 0.85 -11.01 1.92
C THR A 26 2.13 -11.29 1.13
N LYS A 27 2.29 -10.68 -0.05
CA LYS A 27 3.45 -10.94 -0.93
C LYS A 27 4.77 -10.49 -0.33
N LEU A 28 4.76 -9.43 0.47
CA LEU A 28 5.96 -8.85 1.07
C LEU A 28 6.15 -9.28 2.54
N GLY A 29 5.28 -10.15 3.07
CA GLY A 29 5.34 -10.58 4.47
C GLY A 29 5.15 -9.44 5.46
N ALA A 30 4.51 -8.34 5.05
CA ALA A 30 4.26 -7.19 5.92
C ALA A 30 3.07 -7.49 6.84
N ARG A 31 3.28 -7.24 8.14
CA ARG A 31 2.31 -7.54 9.21
C ARG A 31 1.19 -6.52 9.29
N ASP A 32 1.48 -5.28 8.89
CA ASP A 32 0.54 -4.19 8.79
C ASP A 32 1.03 -3.16 7.75
N ARG A 33 0.24 -2.10 7.57
CA ARG A 33 0.52 -1.03 6.63
C ARG A 33 1.80 -0.26 6.98
N ALA A 34 2.09 -0.06 8.27
CA ALA A 34 3.28 0.67 8.68
C ALA A 34 4.55 -0.12 8.33
N HIS A 35 4.54 -1.44 8.57
CA HIS A 35 5.61 -2.33 8.15
C HIS A 35 5.77 -2.34 6.61
N LEU A 36 4.67 -2.36 5.85
CA LEU A 36 4.72 -2.28 4.39
C LEU A 36 5.38 -0.98 3.89
N VAL A 37 5.08 0.15 4.53
CA VAL A 37 5.72 1.44 4.22
C VAL A 37 7.20 1.43 4.59
N ALA A 38 7.56 0.87 5.74
CA ALA A 38 8.96 0.74 6.16
C ALA A 38 9.79 -0.11 5.17
N LEU A 39 9.23 -1.23 4.68
CA LEU A 39 9.86 -2.04 3.63
C LEU A 39 10.06 -1.23 2.35
N ALA A 40 9.06 -0.44 1.94
CA ALA A 40 9.18 0.39 0.74
C ALA A 40 10.34 1.39 0.84
N TYR A 41 10.54 2.02 2.00
CA TYR A 41 11.69 2.90 2.24
C TYR A 41 13.02 2.13 2.28
N GLN A 42 13.08 1.00 3.01
CA GLN A 42 14.30 0.19 3.12
C GLN A 42 14.80 -0.32 1.76
N HIS A 43 13.88 -0.56 0.82
CA HIS A 43 14.19 -1.03 -0.53
C HIS A 43 14.27 0.09 -1.58
N GLY A 44 14.18 1.37 -1.19
CA GLY A 44 14.28 2.51 -2.11
C GLY A 44 13.12 2.61 -3.12
N LEU A 45 11.97 2.00 -2.82
CA LEU A 45 10.75 2.10 -3.65
C LEU A 45 10.03 3.44 -3.47
N VAL A 46 10.31 4.12 -2.36
CA VAL A 46 9.80 5.45 -2.03
C VAL A 46 10.97 6.25 -1.50
N ASP A 47 11.18 7.43 -2.06
CA ASP A 47 12.16 8.40 -1.58
C ASP A 47 11.50 9.26 -0.49
N PRO A 48 12.09 9.42 0.70
CA PRO A 48 11.65 10.44 1.64
C PRO A 48 12.02 11.81 1.09
N ALA A 49 11.12 12.39 0.28
CA ALA A 49 11.19 13.79 -0.13
C ALA A 49 10.97 14.74 1.06
#